data_AF-A0A928RRG6-F1
#
_entry.id   AF-A0A928RRG6-F1
#
_cell.length_a   1.000
_cell.length_b   1.000
_cell.length_c   1.000
_cell.angle_alpha   90.00
_cell.angle_beta   90.00
_cell.angle_gamma   90.00
#
_symmetry.space_group_name_H-M   'P 1'
#
loop_
_entity.id
_entity.type
_entity.pdbx_description
1 polymer ?
#
loop_
_entity_poly.entity_id
_entity_poly.type
_entity_poly.pdbx_seq_one_letter_code
_entity_poly.pdbx_strand_id
1 'polypeptide(L)'
;MMDAKITKKRLGRMLSYDWIKIIAVAAALIFGWVLIFTMTATRITSAQQFTVYNYMNNATFTTTGFNSFLDKAHQNGVFSYEILETTTLDLAATPDNATMLLETRIATYEGDVVLVADIGNPALGYKEDEQTGEKICDYTYTDTFAANYRYTLFDLDKDNPNGYFKQMENFLIEYFGADWANGALKKSVMEKKFRARVEDDKRFKKETQIKAGLKDEEKRLESYRKALVRFYELLEEGIVTFVNTDVQTKEVSVKGTYFINICPTEKTEDLVNITGYYSEYYDDATGKQETKLTAENMCVAFMNIFEDDYDLNEGFQYEDLVFTVYMVDSCLKK
;
A
#
# COMPACT_ATOMS: atom_id res chain seq x y z
N MET A 1 3.13 77.24 11.25
CA MET A 1 3.37 75.95 11.92
C MET A 1 2.28 75.74 12.96
N MET A 2 1.37 74.79 12.74
CA MET A 2 0.61 74.17 13.83
C MET A 2 1.11 72.73 13.93
N ASP A 3 1.98 72.50 14.91
CA ASP A 3 2.45 71.20 15.31
C ASP A 3 1.29 70.46 15.98
N ALA A 4 0.63 69.57 15.23
CA ALA A 4 -0.44 68.74 15.73
C ALA A 4 0.14 67.62 16.62
N LYS A 5 0.55 67.98 17.84
CA LYS A 5 1.01 67.02 18.83
C LYS A 5 -0.08 66.01 19.15
N ILE A 6 0.10 64.78 18.67
CA ILE A 6 -0.71 63.61 19.03
C ILE A 6 -0.52 63.37 20.53
N THR A 7 -1.48 63.81 21.34
CA THR A 7 -1.47 63.60 22.78
C THR A 7 -1.93 62.18 23.10
N LYS A 8 -1.27 61.50 24.05
CA LYS A 8 -1.59 60.12 24.52
C LYS A 8 -3.09 59.89 24.79
N LYS A 9 -3.83 60.93 25.18
CA LYS A 9 -5.30 60.92 25.38
C LYS A 9 -6.12 60.66 24.10
N ARG A 10 -5.66 61.09 22.93
CA ARG A 10 -6.34 60.82 21.64
C ARG A 10 -6.13 59.37 21.19
N LEU A 11 -4.92 58.84 21.36
CA LEU A 11 -4.62 57.44 21.06
C LEU A 11 -5.42 56.48 21.95
N GLY A 12 -5.55 56.79 23.24
CA GLY A 12 -6.34 56.00 24.19
C GLY A 12 -7.84 55.98 23.91
N ARG A 13 -8.44 57.07 23.40
CA ARG A 13 -9.86 57.10 23.01
C ARG A 13 -10.12 56.37 21.69
N MET A 14 -9.17 56.40 20.76
CA MET A 14 -9.29 55.66 19.50
C MET A 14 -9.25 54.16 19.77
N LEU A 15 -8.34 53.71 20.65
CA LEU A 15 -8.29 52.32 21.11
C LEU A 15 -9.52 51.94 21.94
N SER A 16 -10.02 52.78 22.85
CA SER A 16 -11.18 52.40 23.69
C SER A 16 -12.52 52.33 22.95
N TYR A 17 -12.65 52.97 21.79
CA TYR A 17 -13.91 53.01 21.04
C TYR A 17 -13.93 52.08 19.82
N ASP A 18 -12.77 51.80 19.21
CA ASP A 18 -12.66 50.94 18.03
C ASP A 18 -11.98 49.58 18.29
N TRP A 19 -11.57 49.24 19.53
CA TRP A 19 -10.93 47.95 19.82
C TRP A 19 -11.76 46.74 19.39
N ILE A 20 -13.08 46.77 19.52
CA ILE A 20 -13.96 45.67 19.05
C ILE A 20 -13.85 45.51 17.54
N LYS A 21 -13.82 46.61 16.78
CA LYS A 21 -13.68 46.57 15.32
C LYS A 21 -12.29 46.08 14.92
N ILE A 22 -11.24 46.49 15.64
CA ILE A 22 -9.88 46.02 15.41
C ILE A 22 -9.78 44.51 15.67
N ILE A 23 -10.39 43.99 16.74
CA ILE A 23 -10.45 42.55 17.02
C ILE A 23 -11.27 41.82 15.95
N ALA A 24 -12.42 42.36 15.52
CA ALA A 24 -13.25 41.74 14.49
C ALA A 24 -12.52 41.65 13.14
N VAL A 25 -11.80 42.71 12.74
CA VAL A 25 -10.97 42.71 11.52
C VAL A 25 -9.79 41.75 11.66
N ALA A 26 -9.13 41.70 12.81
CA ALA A 26 -8.06 40.75 13.06
C ALA A 26 -8.57 39.29 13.00
N ALA A 27 -9.72 39.00 13.59
CA ALA A 27 -10.36 37.69 13.52
C ALA A 27 -10.73 37.32 12.07
N ALA A 28 -11.28 38.25 11.30
CA ALA A 28 -11.60 38.03 9.89
C ALA A 28 -10.33 37.78 9.04
N LEU A 29 -9.24 38.50 9.31
CA LEU A 29 -7.95 38.28 8.66
C LEU A 29 -7.36 36.91 9.00
N ILE A 30 -7.37 36.51 10.29
CA ILE A 30 -6.92 35.18 10.72
C ILE A 30 -7.78 34.10 10.06
N PHE A 31 -9.10 34.27 10.07
CA PHE A 31 -10.01 33.32 9.44
C PHE A 31 -9.76 33.22 7.94
N GLY A 32 -9.61 34.35 7.25
CA GLY A 32 -9.23 34.40 5.84
C GLY A 32 -7.88 33.74 5.58
N TRP A 33 -6.90 33.92 6.45
CA TRP A 33 -5.58 33.30 6.32
C TRP A 33 -5.62 31.79 6.55
N VAL A 34 -6.37 31.31 7.53
CA VAL A 34 -6.61 29.87 7.77
C VAL A 34 -7.38 29.25 6.61
N LEU A 35 -8.32 29.98 6.02
CA LEU A 35 -9.15 29.51 4.91
C LEU A 35 -8.32 29.44 3.61
N ILE A 36 -7.46 30.44 3.36
CA ILE A 36 -6.46 30.39 2.29
C ILE A 36 -5.52 29.21 2.53
N PHE A 37 -4.96 29.05 3.74
CA PHE A 37 -4.06 27.94 4.04
C PHE A 37 -4.73 26.57 3.85
N THR A 38 -5.97 26.41 4.31
CA THR A 38 -6.70 25.14 4.16
C THR A 38 -7.14 24.85 2.73
N MET A 39 -7.43 25.88 1.91
CA MET A 39 -7.76 25.73 0.49
C MET A 39 -6.52 25.61 -0.42
N THR A 40 -5.36 26.13 0.02
CA THR A 40 -4.13 26.13 -0.78
C THR A 40 -3.17 25.00 -0.43
N ALA A 41 -3.28 24.41 0.77
CA ALA A 41 -2.55 23.20 1.11
C ALA A 41 -2.97 22.05 0.20
N THR A 42 -2.04 21.53 -0.59
CA THR A 42 -2.17 20.24 -1.27
C THR A 42 -2.28 19.17 -0.19
N ARG A 43 -3.49 18.62 0.00
CA ARG A 43 -3.68 17.43 0.81
C ARG A 43 -3.22 16.23 0.01
N ILE A 44 -2.53 15.31 0.67
CA ILE A 44 -2.18 14.01 0.11
C ILE A 44 -3.50 13.31 -0.22
N THR A 45 -3.65 12.85 -1.45
CA THR A 45 -4.81 12.06 -1.87
C THR A 45 -4.59 10.59 -1.52
N SER A 46 -5.65 9.78 -1.45
CA SER A 46 -5.50 8.35 -1.16
C SER A 46 -4.56 7.65 -2.16
N ALA A 47 -4.58 8.06 -3.43
CA ALA A 47 -3.65 7.56 -4.46
C ALA A 47 -2.17 7.96 -4.27
N GLN A 48 -1.88 8.92 -3.39
CA GLN A 48 -0.53 9.35 -3.03
C GLN A 48 -0.06 8.75 -1.69
N GLN A 49 -0.87 7.91 -1.08
CA GLN A 49 -0.56 7.23 0.17
C GLN A 49 -0.49 5.73 -0.07
N PHE A 50 0.65 5.13 0.24
CA PHE A 50 0.83 3.68 0.16
C PHE A 50 0.54 3.02 1.50
N THR A 51 -0.46 2.15 1.56
CA THR A 51 -1.03 1.56 2.77
C THR A 51 -0.85 0.05 2.80
N VAL A 52 -0.20 -0.44 3.86
CA VAL A 52 -0.07 -1.88 4.11
C VAL A 52 -0.95 -2.32 5.29
N TYR A 53 -1.87 -3.25 5.02
CA TYR A 53 -2.70 -3.90 6.02
C TYR A 53 -2.06 -5.19 6.53
N ASN A 54 -2.15 -5.46 7.83
CA ASN A 54 -1.89 -6.79 8.39
C ASN A 54 -3.21 -7.43 8.83
N TYR A 55 -3.60 -8.52 8.15
CA TYR A 55 -4.87 -9.21 8.32
C TYR A 55 -4.66 -10.60 8.96
N MET A 56 -4.39 -10.66 10.26
CA MET A 56 -4.48 -11.93 11.03
C MET A 56 -4.42 -11.67 12.54
N ASN A 57 -5.33 -12.25 13.32
CA ASN A 57 -5.46 -12.07 14.78
C ASN A 57 -4.21 -12.40 15.63
N ASN A 58 -3.23 -13.11 15.06
CA ASN A 58 -1.95 -13.48 15.69
C ASN A 58 -0.72 -13.04 14.88
N ALA A 59 -0.92 -12.33 13.77
CA ALA A 59 0.18 -11.68 13.07
C ALA A 59 0.54 -10.40 13.79
N THR A 60 1.83 -10.16 13.92
CA THR A 60 2.33 -8.89 14.40
C THR A 60 3.26 -8.37 13.34
N PHE A 61 3.04 -7.13 12.92
CA PHE A 61 4.21 -6.35 12.54
C PHE A 61 5.15 -6.40 13.74
N THR A 62 6.43 -6.63 13.53
CA THR A 62 7.35 -6.14 14.56
C THR A 62 7.10 -4.62 14.59
N THR A 63 6.26 -4.11 15.49
CA THR A 63 5.52 -2.83 15.26
C THR A 63 6.47 -1.65 15.06
N THR A 64 7.67 -1.73 15.62
CA THR A 64 8.77 -0.80 15.33
C THR A 64 9.56 -1.18 14.07
N GLY A 65 9.79 -2.48 13.83
CA GLY A 65 10.57 -3.00 12.71
C GLY A 65 9.89 -2.83 11.35
N PHE A 66 8.60 -3.17 11.21
CA PHE A 66 7.88 -3.04 9.94
C PHE A 66 7.70 -1.57 9.53
N ASN A 67 7.27 -0.70 10.46
CA ASN A 67 7.19 0.73 10.20
C ASN A 67 8.56 1.31 9.81
N SER A 68 9.62 0.96 10.54
CA SER A 68 10.98 1.38 10.18
C SER A 68 11.43 0.84 8.82
N PHE A 69 10.99 -0.36 8.44
CA PHE A 69 11.29 -0.96 7.14
C PHE A 69 10.58 -0.22 6.01
N LEU A 70 9.28 0.07 6.17
CA LEU A 70 8.49 0.82 5.19
C LEU A 70 9.01 2.27 5.04
N ASP A 71 9.32 2.94 6.16
CA ASP A 71 9.94 4.27 6.15
C ASP A 71 11.30 4.26 5.43
N LYS A 72 12.12 3.23 5.66
CA LYS A 72 13.39 3.06 4.94
C LYS A 72 13.18 2.79 3.46
N ALA A 73 12.18 1.99 3.09
CA ALA A 73 11.83 1.74 1.69
C ALA A 73 11.50 3.07 0.99
N HIS A 74 10.67 3.89 1.63
CA HIS A 74 10.32 5.23 1.13
C HIS A 74 11.55 6.16 1.05
N GLN A 75 12.37 6.23 2.10
CA GLN A 75 13.60 7.06 2.10
C GLN A 75 14.63 6.61 1.06
N ASN A 76 14.69 5.30 0.76
CA ASN A 76 15.58 4.73 -0.24
C ASN A 76 15.04 4.89 -1.68
N GLY A 77 13.85 5.48 -1.87
CA GLY A 77 13.25 5.68 -3.18
C GLY A 77 12.77 4.39 -3.84
N VAL A 78 12.29 3.42 -3.03
CA VAL A 78 11.63 2.21 -3.54
C VAL A 78 10.33 2.60 -4.26
N PHE A 79 9.52 3.44 -3.63
CA PHE A 79 8.31 4.01 -4.23
C PHE A 79 8.66 5.11 -5.22
N SER A 80 7.79 5.30 -6.22
CA SER A 80 7.92 6.44 -7.11
C SER A 80 7.59 7.77 -6.41
N TYR A 81 7.90 8.87 -7.10
CA TYR A 81 7.66 10.23 -6.62
C TYR A 81 6.17 10.57 -6.41
N GLU A 82 5.27 9.67 -6.81
CA GLU A 82 3.82 9.81 -6.66
C GLU A 82 3.36 9.42 -5.25
N ILE A 83 4.05 8.48 -4.62
CA ILE A 83 3.82 8.15 -3.21
C ILE A 83 4.50 9.19 -2.35
N LEU A 84 3.70 9.92 -1.57
CA LEU A 84 4.14 10.99 -0.67
C LEU A 84 4.16 10.55 0.79
N GLU A 85 3.35 9.54 1.12
CA GLU A 85 3.23 9.01 2.47
C GLU A 85 3.06 7.50 2.43
N THR A 86 3.62 6.84 3.44
CA THR A 86 3.46 5.40 3.65
C THR A 86 2.83 5.19 5.01
N THR A 87 1.87 4.28 5.09
CA THR A 87 1.20 3.97 6.34
C THR A 87 1.01 2.47 6.50
N THR A 88 0.90 2.05 7.75
CA THR A 88 0.61 0.66 8.09
C THR A 88 -0.61 0.64 8.98
N LEU A 89 -1.45 -0.37 8.80
CA LEU A 89 -2.59 -0.58 9.66
C LEU A 89 -2.64 -2.03 10.09
N ASP A 90 -2.43 -2.21 11.40
CA ASP A 90 -2.46 -3.52 12.02
C ASP A 90 -3.89 -3.87 12.41
N LEU A 91 -4.61 -4.57 11.53
CA LEU A 91 -5.98 -4.99 11.81
C LEU A 91 -6.01 -6.08 12.90
N ALA A 92 -4.90 -6.80 13.10
CA ALA A 92 -4.72 -7.78 14.16
C ALA A 92 -4.80 -7.16 15.56
N ALA A 93 -4.31 -5.93 15.72
CA ALA A 93 -4.28 -5.23 17.01
C ALA A 93 -5.67 -4.72 17.45
N THR A 94 -6.66 -4.72 16.55
CA THR A 94 -8.04 -4.27 16.81
C THR A 94 -9.07 -5.30 16.34
N PRO A 95 -9.05 -6.54 16.85
CA PRO A 95 -9.81 -7.65 16.28
C PRO A 95 -11.32 -7.39 16.28
N ASP A 96 -11.86 -6.72 17.30
CA ASP A 96 -13.29 -6.41 17.42
C ASP A 96 -13.79 -5.41 16.35
N ASN A 97 -12.89 -4.61 15.78
CA ASN A 97 -13.23 -3.56 14.81
C ASN A 97 -12.50 -3.71 13.47
N ALA A 98 -11.71 -4.78 13.28
CA ALA A 98 -10.84 -4.98 12.13
C ALA A 98 -11.60 -4.91 10.80
N THR A 99 -12.72 -5.64 10.71
CA THR A 99 -13.61 -5.66 9.54
C THR A 99 -14.18 -4.28 9.23
N MET A 100 -14.77 -3.61 10.23
CA MET A 100 -15.35 -2.27 10.06
C MET A 100 -14.29 -1.24 9.63
N LEU A 101 -13.10 -1.33 10.21
CA LEU A 101 -12.00 -0.43 9.89
C LEU A 101 -11.50 -0.65 8.46
N LEU A 102 -11.29 -1.89 8.04
CA LEU A 102 -10.90 -2.23 6.67
C LEU A 102 -11.97 -1.79 5.66
N GLU A 103 -13.25 -2.07 5.91
CA GLU A 103 -14.36 -1.63 5.06
C GLU A 103 -14.43 -0.10 4.95
N THR A 104 -14.20 0.61 6.05
CA THR A 104 -14.17 2.08 6.06
C THR A 104 -13.04 2.61 5.18
N ARG A 105 -11.85 2.00 5.24
CA ARG A 105 -10.69 2.41 4.45
C ARG A 105 -10.86 2.10 2.97
N ILE A 106 -11.38 0.93 2.63
CA ILE A 106 -11.75 0.54 1.26
C ILE A 106 -12.76 1.56 0.70
N ALA A 107 -13.78 1.94 1.47
CA ALA A 107 -14.77 2.94 1.05
C ALA A 107 -14.20 4.35 0.81
N THR A 108 -13.02 4.65 1.37
CA THR A 108 -12.29 5.91 1.12
C THR A 108 -11.13 5.74 0.11
N TYR A 109 -11.09 4.61 -0.60
CA TYR A 109 -10.05 4.28 -1.57
C TYR A 109 -8.63 4.30 -0.96
N GLU A 110 -8.49 3.83 0.28
CA GLU A 110 -7.20 3.65 0.96
C GLU A 110 -6.85 2.16 1.09
N GLY A 111 -5.70 1.74 0.58
CA GLY A 111 -5.27 0.34 0.64
C GLY A 111 -4.54 -0.14 -0.61
N ASP A 112 -3.33 -0.65 -0.43
CA ASP A 112 -2.49 -1.08 -1.54
C ASP A 112 -2.13 -2.56 -1.38
N VAL A 113 -1.64 -2.93 -0.19
CA VAL A 113 -1.16 -4.28 0.09
C VAL A 113 -1.78 -4.84 1.36
N VAL A 114 -2.16 -6.13 1.33
CA VAL A 114 -2.56 -6.90 2.51
C VAL A 114 -1.55 -8.01 2.77
N LEU A 115 -1.04 -8.08 4.00
CA LEU A 115 -0.27 -9.20 4.52
C LEU A 115 -1.18 -10.15 5.28
N VAL A 116 -1.11 -11.43 4.93
CA VAL A 116 -1.90 -12.52 5.53
C VAL A 116 -1.13 -13.81 5.36
N ALA A 117 -1.11 -14.71 6.35
CA ALA A 117 -0.43 -16.00 6.17
C ALA A 117 -1.38 -17.08 5.67
N ASP A 118 -0.88 -17.93 4.77
CA ASP A 118 -1.58 -19.09 4.25
C ASP A 118 -1.44 -20.28 5.21
N ILE A 119 -2.07 -20.15 6.36
CA ILE A 119 -2.12 -21.17 7.41
C ILE A 119 -3.55 -21.42 7.82
N GLY A 120 -3.81 -22.62 8.32
CA GLY A 120 -5.13 -23.02 8.82
C GLY A 120 -5.68 -22.02 9.83
N ASN A 121 -6.95 -21.66 9.68
CA ASN A 121 -7.67 -20.73 10.54
C ASN A 121 -8.57 -21.50 11.53
N PRO A 122 -8.15 -21.68 12.80
CA PRO A 122 -8.88 -22.49 13.77
C PRO A 122 -10.27 -21.94 14.10
N ALA A 123 -10.51 -20.64 13.86
CA ALA A 123 -11.78 -19.99 14.16
C ALA A 123 -12.92 -20.49 13.25
N LEU A 124 -12.61 -21.09 12.10
CA LEU A 124 -13.60 -21.60 11.14
C LEU A 124 -13.80 -23.12 11.22
N GLY A 125 -13.11 -23.80 12.13
CA GLY A 125 -13.27 -25.21 12.40
C GLY A 125 -12.30 -26.13 11.67
N TYR A 126 -12.48 -27.43 11.90
CA TYR A 126 -11.62 -28.50 11.42
C TYR A 126 -12.44 -29.49 10.60
N LYS A 127 -11.81 -30.07 9.59
CA LYS A 127 -12.25 -31.31 8.92
C LYS A 127 -11.31 -32.46 9.29
N GLU A 128 -11.78 -33.68 9.10
CA GLU A 128 -10.97 -34.89 9.25
C GLU A 128 -10.41 -35.25 7.87
N ASP A 129 -9.10 -35.47 7.78
CA ASP A 129 -8.45 -35.94 6.56
C ASP A 129 -8.95 -37.36 6.25
N GLU A 130 -9.50 -37.56 5.05
CA GLU A 130 -10.12 -38.83 4.66
C GLU A 130 -9.12 -40.00 4.54
N GLN A 131 -7.83 -39.72 4.41
CA GLN A 131 -6.77 -40.73 4.24
C GLN A 131 -6.04 -41.04 5.55
N THR A 132 -5.83 -40.03 6.39
CA THR A 132 -5.02 -40.17 7.63
C THR A 132 -5.86 -40.15 8.91
N GLY A 133 -7.11 -39.65 8.86
CA GLY A 133 -7.96 -39.44 10.04
C GLY A 133 -7.51 -38.26 10.91
N GLU A 134 -6.56 -37.45 10.44
CA GLU A 134 -6.04 -36.30 11.18
C GLU A 134 -6.99 -35.10 11.12
N LYS A 135 -7.07 -34.32 12.21
CA LYS A 135 -7.82 -33.06 12.20
C LYS A 135 -7.00 -31.97 11.53
N ILE A 136 -7.50 -31.44 10.41
CA ILE A 136 -6.90 -30.33 9.68
C ILE A 136 -7.86 -29.14 9.67
N CYS A 137 -7.34 -27.92 9.70
CA CYS A 137 -8.19 -26.74 9.55
C CYS A 137 -8.92 -26.79 8.21
N ASP A 138 -10.21 -26.45 8.21
CA ASP A 138 -11.00 -26.56 6.98
C ASP A 138 -10.62 -25.50 5.94
N TYR A 139 -10.25 -24.30 6.41
CA TYR A 139 -9.87 -23.13 5.63
C TYR A 139 -8.64 -22.44 6.22
N THR A 140 -7.92 -21.69 5.39
CA THR A 140 -6.81 -20.82 5.81
C THR A 140 -7.25 -19.37 6.04
N TYR A 141 -6.35 -18.52 6.53
CA TYR A 141 -6.63 -17.08 6.63
C TYR A 141 -6.71 -16.38 5.27
N THR A 142 -5.93 -16.82 4.27
CA THR A 142 -6.02 -16.35 2.88
C THR A 142 -7.39 -16.70 2.28
N ASP A 143 -7.87 -17.94 2.47
CA ASP A 143 -9.21 -18.37 2.09
C ASP A 143 -10.29 -17.49 2.72
N THR A 144 -10.16 -17.24 4.03
CA THR A 144 -11.09 -16.39 4.78
C THR A 144 -11.10 -14.97 4.22
N PHE A 145 -9.92 -14.40 3.94
CA PHE A 145 -9.83 -13.05 3.40
C PHE A 145 -10.46 -12.96 2.01
N ALA A 146 -10.11 -13.86 1.10
CA ALA A 146 -10.65 -13.86 -0.26
C ALA A 146 -12.16 -14.12 -0.29
N ALA A 147 -12.68 -14.97 0.59
CA ALA A 147 -14.12 -15.19 0.75
C ALA A 147 -14.90 -13.88 0.99
N ASN A 148 -14.32 -12.99 1.80
CA ASN A 148 -14.94 -11.72 2.19
C ASN A 148 -14.61 -10.57 1.23
N TYR A 149 -13.40 -10.53 0.67
CA TYR A 149 -12.84 -9.34 0.01
C TYR A 149 -12.36 -9.56 -1.43
N ARG A 150 -12.66 -10.69 -2.09
CA ARG A 150 -12.19 -10.96 -3.47
C ARG A 150 -12.44 -9.83 -4.48
N TYR A 151 -13.51 -9.05 -4.32
CA TYR A 151 -13.86 -7.97 -5.24
C TYR A 151 -13.01 -6.71 -5.05
N THR A 152 -12.23 -6.65 -3.99
CA THR A 152 -11.27 -5.56 -3.73
C THR A 152 -9.84 -6.04 -3.93
N LEU A 153 -9.66 -7.20 -4.56
CA LEU A 153 -8.36 -7.81 -4.83
C LEU A 153 -8.12 -7.89 -6.32
N PHE A 154 -6.87 -7.71 -6.71
CA PHE A 154 -6.46 -8.08 -8.05
C PHE A 154 -6.43 -9.60 -8.23
N ASP A 155 -6.87 -10.05 -9.40
CA ASP A 155 -6.59 -11.39 -9.87
C ASP A 155 -5.11 -11.46 -10.30
N LEU A 156 -4.37 -12.38 -9.68
CA LEU A 156 -2.93 -12.57 -9.87
C LEU A 156 -2.62 -13.75 -10.81
N ASP A 157 -3.63 -14.40 -11.39
CA ASP A 157 -3.43 -15.39 -12.43
C ASP A 157 -2.71 -14.76 -13.62
N LYS A 158 -1.47 -15.21 -13.86
CA LYS A 158 -0.61 -14.73 -14.95
C LYS A 158 -1.21 -14.97 -16.34
N ASP A 159 -2.09 -15.96 -16.48
CA ASP A 159 -2.70 -16.35 -17.74
C ASP A 159 -4.06 -15.64 -17.95
N ASN A 160 -4.58 -14.94 -16.94
CA ASN A 160 -5.79 -14.13 -17.06
C ASN A 160 -5.47 -12.84 -17.84
N PRO A 161 -6.12 -12.58 -18.99
CA PRO A 161 -5.88 -11.36 -19.78
C PRO A 161 -6.24 -10.07 -19.06
N ASN A 162 -7.12 -10.15 -18.06
CA ASN A 162 -7.53 -9.04 -17.20
C ASN A 162 -6.85 -9.09 -15.82
N GLY A 163 -5.94 -10.05 -15.58
CA GLY A 163 -5.19 -10.16 -14.33
C GLY A 163 -4.12 -9.07 -14.20
N TYR A 164 -3.68 -8.82 -12.96
CA TYR A 164 -2.71 -7.80 -12.60
C TYR A 164 -1.46 -7.81 -13.46
N PHE A 165 -0.82 -8.98 -13.57
CA PHE A 165 0.44 -9.11 -14.31
C PHE A 165 0.24 -8.82 -15.79
N LYS A 166 -0.89 -9.24 -16.38
CA LYS A 166 -1.13 -8.95 -17.79
C LYS A 166 -1.43 -7.48 -18.04
N GLN A 167 -2.17 -6.84 -17.13
CA GLN A 167 -2.37 -5.40 -17.17
C GLN A 167 -1.03 -4.64 -17.06
N MET A 168 -0.13 -5.09 -16.17
CA MET A 168 1.20 -4.50 -16.01
C MET A 168 2.07 -4.67 -17.25
N GLU A 169 2.10 -5.86 -17.85
CA GLU A 169 2.80 -6.09 -19.13
C GLU A 169 2.26 -5.16 -20.23
N ASN A 170 0.93 -5.07 -20.37
CA ASN A 170 0.30 -4.22 -21.37
C ASN A 170 0.67 -2.74 -21.15
N PHE A 171 0.65 -2.28 -19.89
CA PHE A 171 1.11 -0.95 -19.51
C PHE A 171 2.56 -0.72 -19.94
N LEU A 172 3.48 -1.65 -19.64
CA LEU A 172 4.89 -1.53 -20.02
C LEU A 172 5.10 -1.58 -21.54
N ILE A 173 4.30 -2.35 -22.28
CA ILE A 173 4.35 -2.43 -23.75
C ILE A 173 4.08 -1.07 -24.41
N GLU A 174 3.21 -0.25 -23.82
CA GLU A 174 2.95 1.10 -24.32
C GLU A 174 4.23 1.95 -24.33
N TYR A 175 5.02 1.88 -23.25
CA TYR A 175 6.24 2.68 -23.05
C TYR A 175 7.49 2.06 -23.65
N PHE A 176 7.63 0.73 -23.65
CA PHE A 176 8.87 0.04 -24.07
C PHE A 176 8.72 -0.77 -25.37
N GLY A 177 7.49 -1.03 -25.83
CA GLY A 177 7.21 -1.86 -27.01
C GLY A 177 6.99 -3.34 -26.67
N ALA A 178 6.82 -4.18 -27.70
CA ALA A 178 6.47 -5.60 -27.51
C ALA A 178 7.51 -6.38 -26.70
N ASP A 179 8.80 -6.06 -26.88
CA ASP A 179 9.89 -6.54 -26.02
C ASP A 179 10.03 -5.58 -24.83
N TRP A 180 9.00 -5.45 -24.01
CA TRP A 180 8.98 -4.46 -22.94
C TRP A 180 10.11 -4.68 -21.91
N ALA A 181 10.51 -5.94 -21.71
CA ALA A 181 11.53 -6.34 -20.75
C ALA A 181 12.92 -5.80 -21.12
N ASN A 182 13.30 -5.81 -22.39
CA ASN A 182 14.63 -5.38 -22.85
C ASN A 182 14.59 -4.15 -23.77
N GLY A 183 13.40 -3.72 -24.17
CA GLY A 183 13.18 -2.64 -25.12
C GLY A 183 13.63 -1.28 -24.60
N ALA A 184 13.89 -0.37 -25.53
CA ALA A 184 14.21 1.01 -25.20
C ALA A 184 12.94 1.80 -24.85
N LEU A 185 13.03 2.63 -23.81
CA LEU A 185 11.95 3.54 -23.44
C LEU A 185 11.62 4.50 -24.59
N LYS A 186 10.36 4.50 -25.02
CA LYS A 186 9.81 5.46 -25.99
C LYS A 186 9.57 6.81 -25.31
N LYS A 187 10.63 7.61 -25.17
CA LYS A 187 10.59 8.90 -24.45
C LYS A 187 9.49 9.85 -24.93
N SER A 188 9.14 9.83 -26.23
CA SER A 188 8.05 10.65 -26.77
C SER A 188 6.66 10.22 -26.27
N VAL A 189 6.43 8.92 -26.07
CA VAL A 189 5.18 8.39 -25.50
C VAL A 189 5.10 8.75 -24.03
N MET A 190 6.19 8.51 -23.29
CA MET A 190 6.31 8.89 -21.88
C MET A 190 6.03 10.39 -21.69
N GLU A 191 6.71 11.26 -22.44
CA GLU A 191 6.52 12.71 -22.29
C GLU A 191 5.09 13.15 -22.62
N LYS A 192 4.50 12.61 -23.70
CA LYS A 192 3.12 12.92 -24.07
C LYS A 192 2.14 12.54 -22.95
N LYS A 193 2.24 11.32 -22.43
CA LYS A 193 1.34 10.83 -21.37
C LYS A 193 1.59 11.54 -20.03
N PHE A 194 2.85 11.76 -19.67
CA PHE A 194 3.21 12.53 -18.47
C PHE A 194 2.60 13.93 -18.51
N ARG A 195 2.78 14.67 -19.61
CA ARG A 195 2.24 16.03 -19.75
C ARG A 195 0.71 16.07 -19.71
N ALA A 196 0.03 15.04 -20.24
CA ALA A 196 -1.42 14.94 -20.15
C ALA A 196 -1.88 14.71 -18.71
N ARG A 197 -1.23 13.80 -17.98
CA ARG A 197 -1.54 13.51 -16.56
C ARG A 197 -1.34 14.74 -15.66
N VAL A 198 -0.22 15.44 -15.82
CA VAL A 198 0.16 16.51 -14.90
C VAL A 198 -0.43 17.89 -15.25
N GLU A 199 -1.36 17.97 -16.20
CA GLU A 199 -1.93 19.24 -16.68
C GLU A 199 -2.53 20.09 -15.53
N ASP A 200 -3.26 19.44 -14.62
CA ASP A 200 -3.87 20.08 -13.45
C ASP A 200 -3.06 19.89 -12.15
N ASP A 201 -1.90 19.23 -12.22
CA ASP A 201 -1.06 18.99 -11.05
C ASP A 201 -0.26 20.24 -10.66
N LYS A 202 -0.54 20.74 -9.45
CA LYS A 202 0.11 21.92 -8.89
C LYS A 202 1.63 21.76 -8.70
N ARG A 203 2.15 20.53 -8.68
CA ARG A 203 3.60 20.22 -8.59
C ARG A 203 4.34 20.58 -9.89
N PHE A 204 3.67 20.57 -11.05
CA PHE A 204 4.29 20.63 -12.37
C PHE A 204 3.92 21.89 -13.20
N LYS A 205 3.80 23.06 -12.56
CA LYS A 205 3.37 24.31 -13.23
C LYS A 205 4.42 24.95 -14.15
N LYS A 206 5.70 24.68 -13.92
CA LYS A 206 6.82 25.29 -14.66
C LYS A 206 7.52 24.24 -15.51
N GLU A 207 8.03 24.64 -16.68
CA GLU A 207 8.79 23.74 -17.55
C GLU A 207 10.02 23.12 -16.86
N THR A 208 10.63 23.82 -15.90
CA THR A 208 11.72 23.23 -15.08
C THR A 208 11.23 22.10 -14.17
N GLN A 209 10.01 22.22 -13.62
CA GLN A 209 9.38 21.18 -12.81
C GLN A 209 8.95 20.01 -13.69
N ILE A 210 8.38 20.28 -14.87
CA ILE A 210 8.03 19.25 -15.86
C ILE A 210 9.27 18.45 -16.26
N LYS A 211 10.40 19.12 -16.55
CA LYS A 211 11.66 18.43 -16.87
C LYS A 211 12.21 17.58 -15.73
N ALA A 212 12.00 17.97 -14.48
CA ALA A 212 12.34 17.14 -13.33
C ALA A 212 11.41 15.93 -13.25
N GLY A 213 10.09 16.15 -13.33
CA GLY A 213 9.08 15.10 -13.33
C GLY A 213 9.25 14.08 -14.44
N LEU A 214 9.67 14.48 -15.65
CA LEU A 214 9.97 13.54 -16.73
C LEU A 214 11.14 12.60 -16.39
N LYS A 215 12.12 13.04 -15.59
CA LYS A 215 13.20 12.16 -15.12
C LYS A 215 12.71 11.20 -14.04
N ASP A 216 11.81 11.66 -13.18
CA ASP A 216 11.25 10.83 -12.13
C ASP A 216 10.24 9.82 -12.71
N GLU A 217 9.53 10.18 -13.77
CA GLU A 217 8.70 9.29 -14.58
C GLU A 217 9.52 8.21 -15.27
N GLU A 218 10.67 8.58 -15.85
CA GLU A 218 11.61 7.61 -16.43
C GLU A 218 12.07 6.60 -15.37
N LYS A 219 12.41 7.04 -14.15
CA LYS A 219 12.77 6.13 -13.05
C LYS A 219 11.60 5.24 -12.62
N ARG A 220 10.39 5.78 -12.54
CA ARG A 220 9.18 5.04 -12.16
C ARG A 220 8.91 3.88 -13.12
N LEU A 221 8.86 4.16 -14.42
CA LEU A 221 8.63 3.15 -15.45
C LEU A 221 9.72 2.08 -15.46
N GLU A 222 10.97 2.48 -15.25
CA GLU A 222 12.09 1.55 -15.11
C GLU A 222 11.99 0.69 -13.84
N SER A 223 11.53 1.26 -12.72
CA SER A 223 11.31 0.53 -11.46
C SER A 223 10.25 -0.56 -11.65
N TYR A 224 9.11 -0.22 -12.25
CA TYR A 224 8.05 -1.17 -12.56
C TYR A 224 8.53 -2.29 -13.47
N ARG A 225 9.25 -1.96 -14.54
CA ARG A 225 9.84 -2.96 -15.43
C ARG A 225 10.77 -3.92 -14.69
N LYS A 226 11.69 -3.37 -13.89
CA LYS A 226 12.65 -4.17 -13.11
C LYS A 226 11.96 -5.05 -12.08
N ALA A 227 10.95 -4.52 -11.38
CA ALA A 227 10.18 -5.28 -10.41
C ALA A 227 9.46 -6.45 -11.09
N LEU A 228 8.83 -6.25 -12.25
CA LEU A 228 8.14 -7.34 -12.95
C LEU A 228 9.11 -8.43 -13.45
N VAL A 229 10.23 -8.03 -14.06
CA VAL A 229 11.28 -8.98 -14.47
C VAL A 229 11.80 -9.76 -13.27
N ARG A 230 12.17 -9.05 -12.19
CA ARG A 230 12.69 -9.67 -10.97
C ARG A 230 11.67 -10.60 -10.33
N PHE A 231 10.40 -10.22 -10.31
CA PHE A 231 9.34 -11.05 -9.78
C PHE A 231 9.21 -12.38 -10.54
N TYR A 232 9.28 -12.36 -11.87
CA TYR A 232 9.28 -13.59 -12.66
C TYR A 232 10.51 -14.47 -12.38
N GLU A 233 11.70 -13.90 -12.18
CA GLU A 233 12.88 -14.65 -11.73
C GLU A 233 12.63 -15.30 -10.36
N LEU A 234 12.11 -14.55 -9.38
CA LEU A 234 11.81 -15.05 -8.04
C LEU A 234 10.78 -16.19 -8.09
N LEU A 235 9.81 -16.12 -9.00
CA LEU A 235 8.81 -17.16 -9.21
C LEU A 235 9.44 -18.42 -9.84
N GLU A 236 10.30 -18.27 -10.85
CA GLU A 236 11.03 -19.38 -11.48
C GLU A 236 12.00 -20.07 -10.49
N GLU A 237 12.63 -19.30 -9.60
CA GLU A 237 13.52 -19.81 -8.56
C GLU A 237 12.77 -20.47 -7.38
N GLY A 238 11.43 -20.39 -7.35
CA GLY A 238 10.59 -20.88 -6.25
C GLY A 238 10.78 -20.11 -4.93
N ILE A 239 11.30 -18.88 -5.01
CA ILE A 239 11.44 -17.99 -3.84
C ILE A 239 10.09 -17.41 -3.45
N VAL A 240 9.24 -17.14 -4.44
CA VAL A 240 7.83 -16.77 -4.23
C VAL A 240 6.94 -17.77 -4.98
N THR A 241 5.72 -17.97 -4.51
CA THR A 241 4.76 -18.84 -5.19
C THR A 241 3.36 -18.24 -5.16
N PHE A 242 2.55 -18.51 -6.17
CA PHE A 242 1.13 -18.17 -6.13
C PHE A 242 0.35 -19.07 -5.18
N VAL A 243 -0.64 -18.51 -4.51
CA VAL A 243 -1.61 -19.26 -3.69
C VAL A 243 -2.95 -19.26 -4.40
N ASN A 244 -3.47 -20.46 -4.64
CA ASN A 244 -4.79 -20.64 -5.23
C ASN A 244 -5.82 -20.76 -4.11
N THR A 245 -6.82 -19.89 -4.16
CA THR A 245 -8.00 -19.97 -3.30
C THR A 245 -9.05 -20.84 -3.97
N ASP A 246 -9.62 -21.79 -3.23
CA ASP A 246 -10.81 -22.56 -3.63
C ASP A 246 -11.73 -22.76 -2.43
N VAL A 247 -12.55 -21.74 -2.16
CA VAL A 247 -13.52 -21.73 -1.06
C VAL A 247 -14.90 -22.05 -1.62
N GLN A 248 -15.49 -23.15 -1.17
CA GLN A 248 -16.83 -23.58 -1.56
C GLN A 248 -17.69 -23.81 -0.34
N THR A 249 -18.59 -22.87 -0.06
CA THR A 249 -19.60 -22.97 1.00
C THR A 249 -21.00 -22.79 0.40
N LYS A 250 -22.05 -22.91 1.22
CA LYS A 250 -23.43 -22.67 0.76
C LYS A 250 -23.69 -21.21 0.36
N GLU A 251 -22.93 -20.27 0.93
CA GLU A 251 -23.16 -18.82 0.80
C GLU A 251 -22.10 -18.13 -0.05
N VAL A 252 -20.91 -18.74 -0.14
CA VAL A 252 -19.73 -18.15 -0.79
C VAL A 252 -19.05 -19.21 -1.67
N SER A 253 -18.80 -18.85 -2.92
CA SER A 253 -17.98 -19.61 -3.87
C SER A 253 -16.89 -18.68 -4.40
N VAL A 254 -15.63 -18.95 -4.07
CA VAL A 254 -14.46 -18.19 -4.52
C VAL A 254 -13.44 -19.15 -5.08
N LYS A 255 -13.00 -18.88 -6.31
CA LYS A 255 -11.93 -19.61 -6.95
C LYS A 255 -11.07 -18.66 -7.75
N GLY A 256 -9.76 -18.69 -7.53
CA GLY A 256 -8.81 -17.83 -8.23
C GLY A 256 -7.46 -17.75 -7.54
N THR A 257 -6.57 -16.94 -8.10
CA THR A 257 -5.23 -16.70 -7.57
C THR A 257 -5.18 -15.26 -7.08
N TYR A 258 -5.17 -15.05 -5.76
CA TYR A 258 -5.27 -13.70 -5.18
C TYR A 258 -4.09 -13.34 -4.29
N PHE A 259 -3.22 -14.30 -3.98
CA PHE A 259 -2.10 -14.08 -3.08
C PHE A 259 -0.79 -14.60 -3.65
N ILE A 260 0.29 -13.95 -3.23
CA ILE A 260 1.67 -14.35 -3.46
C ILE A 260 2.24 -14.77 -2.11
N ASN A 261 2.58 -16.04 -1.95
CA ASN A 261 3.38 -16.50 -0.83
C ASN A 261 4.82 -16.00 -1.01
N ILE A 262 5.23 -15.12 -0.11
CA ILE A 262 6.55 -14.47 -0.09
C ILE A 262 7.53 -15.18 0.86
N CYS A 263 7.07 -16.24 1.54
CA CYS A 263 7.94 -17.10 2.33
C CYS A 263 7.56 -18.58 2.27
N PRO A 264 7.56 -19.20 1.06
CA PRO A 264 7.25 -20.61 0.87
C PRO A 264 8.42 -21.53 1.26
N THR A 265 9.63 -20.98 1.45
CA THR A 265 10.85 -21.75 1.75
C THR A 265 11.71 -21.05 2.81
N GLU A 266 12.69 -21.77 3.34
CA GLU A 266 13.69 -21.24 4.30
C GLU A 266 14.60 -20.14 3.73
N LYS A 267 14.59 -19.91 2.41
CA LYS A 267 15.44 -18.88 1.75
C LYS A 267 15.06 -17.46 2.14
N THR A 268 13.81 -17.25 2.55
CA THR A 268 13.22 -15.96 2.92
C THR A 268 12.81 -15.92 4.39
N GLU A 269 13.32 -16.83 5.23
CA GLU A 269 12.92 -16.90 6.64
C GLU A 269 13.25 -15.61 7.42
N ASP A 270 14.24 -14.83 6.95
CA ASP A 270 14.60 -13.53 7.50
C ASP A 270 13.48 -12.48 7.36
N LEU A 271 12.41 -12.79 6.60
CA LEU A 271 11.17 -12.03 6.58
C LEU A 271 10.57 -11.85 7.97
N VAL A 272 10.81 -12.80 8.88
CA VAL A 272 10.38 -12.73 10.28
C VAL A 272 10.92 -11.50 11.02
N ASN A 273 12.04 -10.92 10.58
CA ASN A 273 12.61 -9.70 11.14
C ASN A 273 11.82 -8.44 10.76
N ILE A 274 10.96 -8.55 9.74
CA ILE A 274 10.12 -7.47 9.22
C ILE A 274 8.67 -7.71 9.64
N THR A 275 8.10 -8.86 9.27
CA THR A 275 6.71 -9.24 9.52
C THR A 275 6.60 -10.73 9.82
N GLY A 276 5.63 -11.12 10.65
CA GLY A 276 5.43 -12.52 11.01
C GLY A 276 4.18 -12.73 11.85
N TYR A 277 3.95 -13.97 12.22
CA TYR A 277 2.90 -14.35 13.16
C TYR A 277 3.45 -15.34 14.19
N TYR A 278 2.79 -15.39 15.34
CA TYR A 278 3.13 -16.37 16.35
C TYR A 278 2.50 -17.72 15.97
N SER A 279 3.36 -18.71 15.73
CA SER A 279 2.96 -20.10 15.55
C SER A 279 3.19 -20.87 16.85
N GLU A 280 2.25 -21.77 17.18
CA GLU A 280 2.37 -22.69 18.30
C GLU A 280 3.09 -23.97 17.84
N TYR A 281 4.05 -24.45 18.63
CA TYR A 281 4.72 -25.71 18.39
C TYR A 281 4.86 -26.49 19.70
N TYR A 282 5.00 -27.81 19.57
CA TYR A 282 5.29 -28.68 20.70
C TYR A 282 6.80 -28.91 20.79
N ASP A 283 7.40 -28.54 21.91
CA ASP A 283 8.81 -28.81 22.17
C ASP A 283 8.96 -30.17 22.88
N ASP A 284 9.45 -31.17 22.14
CA ASP A 284 9.71 -32.52 22.65
C ASP A 284 10.74 -32.54 23.80
N ALA A 285 11.64 -31.56 23.87
CA ALA A 285 12.68 -31.51 24.91
C ALA A 285 12.14 -31.00 26.25
N THR A 286 11.19 -30.07 26.23
CA THR A 286 10.57 -29.51 27.44
C THR A 286 9.19 -30.12 27.75
N GLY A 287 8.60 -30.84 26.80
CA GLY A 287 7.26 -31.43 26.88
C GLY A 287 6.15 -30.38 26.93
N LYS A 288 6.41 -29.16 26.44
CA LYS A 288 5.50 -28.01 26.55
C LYS A 288 5.13 -27.44 25.18
N GLN A 289 3.96 -26.82 25.14
CA GLN A 289 3.53 -25.99 24.04
C GLN A 289 4.22 -24.63 24.16
N GLU A 290 4.94 -24.23 23.12
CA GLU A 290 5.65 -22.96 23.04
C GLU A 290 5.16 -22.17 21.81
N THR A 291 5.39 -20.85 21.84
CA THR A 291 5.10 -19.97 20.70
C THR A 291 6.39 -19.43 20.12
N LYS A 292 6.49 -19.43 18.79
CA LYS A 292 7.62 -18.86 18.05
C LYS A 292 7.10 -17.94 16.97
N LEU A 293 7.77 -16.79 16.84
CA LEU A 293 7.54 -15.89 15.71
C LEU A 293 8.09 -16.54 14.44
N THR A 294 7.27 -16.61 13.41
CA THR A 294 7.63 -17.14 12.08
C THR A 294 7.02 -16.28 11.00
N ALA A 295 7.61 -16.34 9.80
CA ALA A 295 7.05 -15.74 8.59
C ALA A 295 6.69 -16.81 7.54
N GLU A 296 6.77 -18.09 7.89
CA GLU A 296 6.44 -19.21 7.01
C GLU A 296 5.06 -19.03 6.38
N ASN A 297 4.96 -19.22 5.06
CA ASN A 297 3.71 -19.02 4.31
C ASN A 297 3.06 -17.64 4.47
N MET A 298 3.83 -16.62 4.87
CA MET A 298 3.36 -15.25 4.79
C MET A 298 3.07 -14.91 3.32
N CYS A 299 1.89 -14.34 3.08
CA CYS A 299 1.42 -13.98 1.76
C CYS A 299 1.09 -12.50 1.66
N VAL A 300 1.10 -12.03 0.42
CA VAL A 300 0.76 -10.67 0.01
C VAL A 300 -0.42 -10.72 -0.96
N ALA A 301 -1.43 -9.88 -0.75
CA ALA A 301 -2.48 -9.60 -1.71
C ALA A 301 -2.38 -8.15 -2.19
N PHE A 302 -2.70 -7.90 -3.46
CA PHE A 302 -2.76 -6.55 -4.04
C PHE A 302 -4.22 -6.07 -4.07
N MET A 303 -4.45 -4.89 -3.52
CA MET A 303 -5.79 -4.32 -3.38
C MET A 303 -6.18 -3.61 -4.68
N ASN A 304 -7.30 -4.01 -5.27
CA ASN A 304 -7.88 -3.35 -6.44
C ASN A 304 -9.04 -2.44 -6.00
N ILE A 305 -8.73 -1.37 -5.29
CA ILE A 305 -9.76 -0.46 -4.74
C ILE A 305 -10.15 0.67 -5.68
N PHE A 306 -9.36 0.94 -6.73
CA PHE A 306 -9.60 2.03 -7.68
C PHE A 306 -10.25 1.59 -9.00
N GLU A 307 -10.81 0.38 -9.09
CA GLU A 307 -11.29 -0.21 -10.36
C GLU A 307 -12.31 0.69 -11.10
N ASP A 308 -13.17 1.39 -10.35
CA ASP A 308 -14.23 2.23 -10.91
C ASP A 308 -13.83 3.72 -11.12
N ASP A 309 -12.67 4.15 -10.61
CA ASP A 309 -12.23 5.56 -10.67
C ASP A 309 -10.89 5.69 -11.41
N TYR A 310 -11.00 5.67 -12.75
CA TYR A 310 -9.89 5.69 -13.69
C TYR A 310 -8.97 6.91 -13.50
N ASP A 311 -9.50 8.03 -13.00
CA ASP A 311 -8.75 9.28 -12.78
C ASP A 311 -7.84 9.17 -11.54
N LEU A 312 -8.15 8.29 -10.59
CA LEU A 312 -7.31 8.01 -9.42
C LEU A 312 -6.27 6.92 -9.70
N ASN A 313 -6.53 6.07 -10.70
CA ASN A 313 -5.77 4.85 -10.96
C ASN A 313 -4.70 4.98 -12.07
N GLU A 314 -4.19 6.19 -12.34
CA GLU A 314 -3.28 6.49 -13.47
C GLU A 314 -1.85 5.89 -13.31
N GLY A 315 -1.75 4.56 -13.22
CA GLY A 315 -0.51 3.79 -13.26
C GLY A 315 0.27 3.79 -11.94
N PHE A 316 -0.37 4.07 -10.80
CA PHE A 316 0.23 3.97 -9.47
C PHE A 316 0.03 2.58 -8.83
N GLN A 317 -0.92 1.78 -9.33
CA GLN A 317 -1.23 0.43 -8.84
C GLN A 317 -0.07 -0.60 -8.93
N TYR A 318 1.06 -0.23 -9.53
CA TYR A 318 2.23 -1.13 -9.65
C TYR A 318 3.28 -0.93 -8.55
N GLU A 319 3.07 0.02 -7.64
CA GLU A 319 3.90 0.19 -6.45
C GLU A 319 3.83 -1.06 -5.55
N ASP A 320 2.71 -1.78 -5.54
CA ASP A 320 2.50 -3.02 -4.78
C ASP A 320 3.56 -4.07 -5.10
N LEU A 321 3.82 -4.28 -6.40
CA LEU A 321 4.81 -5.25 -6.87
C LEU A 321 6.23 -4.77 -6.58
N VAL A 322 6.51 -3.48 -6.77
CA VAL A 322 7.83 -2.89 -6.46
C VAL A 322 8.16 -3.09 -4.99
N PHE A 323 7.21 -2.78 -4.11
CA PHE A 323 7.35 -2.98 -2.67
C PHE A 323 7.52 -4.46 -2.32
N THR A 324 6.72 -5.34 -2.92
CA THR A 324 6.78 -6.79 -2.67
C THR A 324 8.13 -7.37 -3.05
N VAL A 325 8.66 -7.02 -4.23
CA VAL A 325 9.99 -7.45 -4.67
C VAL A 325 11.07 -6.92 -3.74
N TYR A 326 11.00 -5.63 -3.36
CA TYR A 326 11.95 -5.04 -2.42
C TYR A 326 11.94 -5.76 -1.06
N MET A 327 10.75 -6.12 -0.55
CA MET A 327 10.59 -6.87 0.69
C MET A 327 11.22 -8.26 0.61
N VAL A 328 10.95 -9.00 -0.46
CA VAL A 328 11.53 -10.34 -0.67
C VAL A 328 13.06 -10.26 -0.80
N ASP A 329 13.58 -9.39 -1.69
CA ASP A 329 15.02 -9.26 -1.91
C ASP A 329 15.77 -8.78 -0.65
N SER A 330 15.14 -7.98 0.21
CA SER A 330 15.72 -7.55 1.49
C SER A 330 15.87 -8.69 2.51
N CYS A 331 15.12 -9.78 2.32
CA CYS A 331 15.03 -10.93 3.22
C CYS A 331 15.64 -12.20 2.64
N LEU A 332 16.20 -12.14 1.44
CA LEU A 332 16.90 -13.28 0.87
C LEU A 332 18.21 -13.55 1.63
N LYS A 333 18.34 -14.78 2.12
CA LYS A 333 19.61 -15.28 2.66
C LYS A 333 20.71 -15.14 1.60
N LYS A 334 21.81 -14.50 1.98
CA LYS A 334 22.99 -14.28 1.14
C LYS A 334 23.93 -15.47 1.09
#